data_AF-A0A950JAA7-F1
#
_entry.id   AF-A0A950JAA7-F1
#
_cell.length_a   1.000
_cell.length_b   1.000
_cell.length_c   1.000
_cell.angle_alpha   90.00
_cell.angle_beta   90.00
_cell.angle_gamma   90.00
#
_symmetry.space_group_name_H-M   'P 1'
#
loop_
_entity.id
_entity.type
_entity.pdbx_description
1 polymer ?
#
loop_
_entity_poly.entity_id
_entity_poly.type
_entity_poly.pdbx_seq_one_letter_code
_entity_poly.pdbx_strand_id
1 'polypeptide(L)' 'MSVLEDKDAIREAMAAYCHALDACRFADVASLFADDGIWTTDYGEAKGRDAIEAMLRGIVPVKGEGP' A
#
# COMPACT_ATOMS: atom_id res chain seq x y z
N MET A 1 8.78 20.55 11.21
CA MET A 1 8.99 19.86 9.93
C MET A 1 9.62 20.84 8.96
N SER A 2 10.89 20.63 8.68
CA SER A 2 11.59 21.29 7.58
C SER A 2 11.37 20.50 6.29
N VAL A 3 11.44 21.20 5.14
CA VAL A 3 11.25 20.60 3.81
C VAL A 3 12.14 19.37 3.56
N LEU A 4 13.31 19.31 4.20
CA LEU A 4 14.23 18.17 4.10
C LEU A 4 13.71 16.95 4.88
N GLU A 5 13.22 17.15 6.10
CA GLU A 5 12.62 16.09 6.92
C GLU A 5 11.35 15.54 6.27
N ASP A 6 10.52 16.41 5.70
CA ASP A 6 9.31 15.98 4.97
C ASP A 6 9.67 15.14 3.74
N LYS A 7 10.73 15.53 3.03
CA LYS A 7 11.21 14.80 1.85
C LYS A 7 11.75 13.41 2.21
N ASP A 8 12.47 13.30 3.32
CA ASP A 8 12.95 12.00 3.79
C ASP A 8 11.80 11.14 4.33
N ALA A 9 10.84 11.72 5.04
CA ALA A 9 9.63 11.00 5.48
C ALA A 9 8.83 10.44 4.31
N ILE A 10 8.67 11.19 3.21
CA ILE A 10 8.00 10.70 2.00
C ILE A 10 8.79 9.53 1.38
N ARG A 11 10.12 9.63 1.32
CA ARG A 11 10.96 8.54 0.78
C ARG A 11 10.87 7.28 1.63
N GLU A 12 10.89 7.42 2.94
CA GLU A 12 10.72 6.29 3.87
C GLU A 12 9.34 5.66 3.73
N ALA A 13 8.29 6.47 3.61
CA ALA A 13 6.93 5.96 3.37
C ALA A 13 6.83 5.18 2.05
N MET A 14 7.43 5.69 0.97
CA MET A 14 7.46 4.98 -0.32
C MET A 14 8.28 3.68 -0.24
N ALA A 15 9.43 3.70 0.45
CA ALA A 15 10.26 2.51 0.63
C ALA A 15 9.54 1.44 1.46
N ALA A 16 8.88 1.84 2.54
CA ALA A 16 8.06 0.96 3.37
C ALA A 16 6.88 0.38 2.58
N TYR A 17 6.22 1.19 1.74
CA TYR A 17 5.14 0.74 0.86
C TYR A 17 5.62 -0.35 -0.10
N CYS A 18 6.71 -0.11 -0.84
CA CYS A 18 7.25 -1.11 -1.77
C CYS A 18 7.64 -2.40 -1.03
N HIS A 19 8.35 -2.26 0.09
CA HIS A 19 8.80 -3.42 0.87
C HIS A 19 7.64 -4.24 1.44
N ALA A 20 6.59 -3.58 1.94
CA ALA A 20 5.39 -4.25 2.46
C ALA A 20 4.61 -4.95 1.33
N LEU A 21 4.46 -4.29 0.18
CA LEU A 21 3.78 -4.85 -0.98
C LEU A 21 4.52 -6.07 -1.53
N ASP A 22 5.85 -5.99 -1.70
CA ASP A 22 6.70 -7.09 -2.16
C ASP A 22 6.69 -8.28 -1.17
N ALA A 23 6.59 -8.00 0.13
CA ALA A 23 6.50 -9.00 1.18
C ALA A 23 5.08 -9.58 1.38
N CYS A 24 4.10 -9.20 0.55
CA CYS A 24 2.68 -9.56 0.71
C CYS A 24 2.10 -9.16 2.09
N ARG A 25 2.66 -8.13 2.73
CA ARG A 25 2.20 -7.58 4.02
C ARG A 25 1.16 -6.48 3.78
N PHE A 26 -0.02 -6.87 3.34
CA PHE A 26 -1.08 -5.93 2.93
C PHE A 26 -1.60 -5.04 4.07
N ALA A 27 -1.61 -5.55 5.31
CA ALA A 27 -1.97 -4.76 6.49
C ALA A 27 -0.97 -3.60 6.73
N ASP A 28 0.33 -3.86 6.52
CA ASP A 28 1.36 -2.82 6.63
C ASP A 28 1.19 -1.78 5.51
N VAL A 29 0.86 -2.21 4.30
CA VAL A 29 0.53 -1.30 3.19
C VAL A 29 -0.67 -0.42 3.56
N ALA A 30 -1.77 -1.01 4.03
CA ALA A 30 -2.96 -0.28 4.47
C ALA A 30 -2.67 0.69 5.63
N SER A 31 -1.74 0.35 6.52
CA SER A 31 -1.31 1.24 7.60
C SER A 31 -0.56 2.49 7.12
N LEU A 32 0.01 2.47 5.91
CA LEU A 32 0.69 3.65 5.32
C LEU A 32 -0.29 4.65 4.69
N PHE A 33 -1.53 4.23 4.39
CA PHE A 33 -2.56 5.14 3.90
C PHE A 33 -3.18 5.95 5.05
N ALA A 34 -3.79 7.09 4.73
CA ALA A 34 -4.67 7.79 5.66
C ALA A 34 -5.96 6.98 5.90
N ASP A 35 -6.69 7.29 6.97
CA ASP A 35 -7.97 6.63 7.29
C ASP A 35 -9.02 6.79 6.18
N ASP A 36 -8.98 7.89 5.45
CA ASP A 36 -9.80 8.17 4.26
C ASP A 36 -9.03 8.01 2.93
N GLY A 37 -7.84 7.39 2.98
CA GLY A 37 -7.00 7.16 1.82
C GLY A 37 -7.72 6.37 0.73
N ILE A 38 -7.55 6.79 -0.52
CA ILE A 38 -8.13 6.14 -1.68
C ILE A 38 -7.01 5.51 -2.48
N TRP A 39 -7.18 4.23 -2.83
CA TRP A 39 -6.29 3.48 -3.68
C TRP A 39 -7.04 3.07 -4.95
N THR A 40 -6.60 3.56 -6.10
CA THR A 40 -7.28 3.36 -7.38
C THR A 40 -6.35 2.67 -8.37
N THR A 41 -6.88 1.68 -9.08
CA THR A 41 -6.20 0.96 -10.18
C THR A 41 -7.16 0.68 -11.32
N ASP A 42 -6.64 0.14 -12.42
CA ASP A 42 -7.45 -0.32 -13.55
C ASP A 42 -8.50 -1.40 -13.16
N TYR A 43 -8.30 -2.09 -12.04
CA TYR A 43 -9.22 -3.12 -11.54
C TYR A 43 -10.32 -2.57 -10.61
N GLY A 44 -10.22 -1.32 -10.16
CA GLY A 44 -11.20 -0.69 -9.27
C GLY A 44 -10.59 0.32 -8.31
N GLU A 45 -11.39 0.77 -7.34
CA GLU A 45 -10.97 1.67 -6.27
C GLU A 45 -11.33 1.11 -4.89
N ALA A 46 -10.48 1.36 -3.91
CA ALA A 46 -10.68 1.04 -2.51
C ALA A 46 -10.49 2.30 -1.66
N LYS A 47 -11.38 2.51 -0.69
CA LYS A 47 -11.34 3.65 0.22
C LYS A 47 -11.24 3.19 1.67
N GLY A 48 -10.23 3.69 2.36
CA GLY A 48 -9.92 3.34 3.75
C GLY A 48 -9.06 2.08 3.87
N ARG A 49 -8.34 1.99 4.99
CA ARG A 49 -7.31 0.97 5.25
C ARG A 49 -7.82 -0.45 5.03
N ASP A 50 -8.99 -0.78 5.58
CA ASP A 50 -9.59 -2.11 5.49
C ASP A 50 -9.95 -2.50 4.04
N ALA A 51 -10.50 -1.56 3.27
CA ALA A 51 -10.85 -1.80 1.87
C ALA A 51 -9.60 -1.98 1.00
N ILE A 52 -8.55 -1.18 1.26
CA ILE A 52 -7.27 -1.26 0.56
C ILE A 52 -6.61 -2.63 0.83
N GLU A 53 -6.60 -3.08 2.09
CA GLU A 53 -6.06 -4.41 2.43
C GLU A 53 -6.81 -5.53 1.70
N ALA A 54 -8.15 -5.51 1.76
CA ALA A 54 -8.98 -6.52 1.10
C ALA A 54 -8.77 -6.53 -0.42
N MET A 55 -8.66 -5.36 -1.04
CA MET A 55 -8.38 -5.24 -2.47
C MET A 55 -6.99 -5.75 -2.83
N LEU A 56 -5.95 -5.35 -2.09
CA LEU A 56 -4.58 -5.81 -2.31
C LEU A 56 -4.45 -7.34 -2.20
N ARG A 57 -5.13 -7.95 -1.22
CA ARG A 57 -5.21 -9.41 -1.09
C ARG A 57 -5.88 -10.09 -2.28
N GLY A 58 -6.84 -9.43 -2.92
CA GLY A 58 -7.59 -9.95 -4.07
C GLY A 58 -6.86 -9.78 -5.41
N ILE A 59 -6.08 -8.72 -5.58
CA ILE A 59 -5.40 -8.40 -6.85
C ILE A 59 -3.97 -8.93 -6.94
N VAL A 60 -3.27 -9.09 -5.81
CA VAL A 60 -1.87 -9.53 -5.81
C VAL A 60 -1.88 -11.06 -5.84
N PRO A 61 -1.56 -11.70 -6.99
CA PRO A 61 -1.39 -13.14 -7.01
C PRO A 61 -0.23 -13.50 -6.10
N VAL A 62 -0.49 -14.31 -5.07
CA VAL A 62 0.56 -14.84 -4.21
C VAL A 62 1.51 -15.63 -5.10
N LYS A 63 2.81 -15.29 -5.09
CA LYS A 63 3.84 -15.95 -5.90
C LYS A 63 3.78 -17.47 -5.64
N GLY A 64 3.19 -18.20 -6.59
CA GLY A 64 2.84 -19.62 -6.43
C GLY A 64 1.64 -20.07 -7.28
N GLU A 65 0.73 -19.15 -7.66
CA GLU A 65 -0.33 -19.43 -8.63
C GLU A 65 -0.08 -18.68 -9.95
N GLY A 66 0.76 -19.28 -10.78
CA GLY A 66 0.66 -19.19 -12.24
C GLY A 66 0.53 -20.62 -12.77
N PRO A 67 -0.15 -20.85 -13.90
CA PRO A 67 -0.31 -22.18 -14.49
C PRO A 67 1.03 -22.85 -14.86
#